data_AF-A0A4Y6PW77-F1
#
_entry.id   AF-A0A4Y6PW77-F1
#
_cell.length_a   1.000
_cell.length_b   1.000
_cell.length_c   1.000
_cell.angle_alpha   90.00
_cell.angle_beta   90.00
_cell.angle_gamma   90.00
#
_symmetry.space_group_name_H-M   'P 1'
#
loop_
_entity.id
_entity.type
_entity.pdbx_description
1 polymer ?
#
loop_
_entity_poly.entity_id
_entity_poly.type
_entity_poly.pdbx_seq_one_letter_code
_entity_poly.pdbx_strand_id
1 'polypeptide(L)'
;MLVVVLLSVGASSVGVLAGCDRSPEEAPAASAGAGAGVDAEKLVETLEREGVAAEARLEAIHKARDAKVAKAIPALQKLLKSPNPEIVVASAAALNGLDAREATGSVLEAAGRLGRENHYEQLRQLLFIIGDIGGPEARTYLETVADSHDVPPIRHTAGQVLERMN
;
A
#
# COMPACT_ATOMS: atom_id res chain seq x y z
N MET A 1 -42.60 0.84 58.97
CA MET A 1 -42.79 2.30 58.93
C MET A 1 -42.88 2.69 57.46
N LEU A 2 -44.07 2.81 56.86
CA LEU A 2 -45.05 3.92 56.90
C LEU A 2 -44.48 5.21 56.26
N VAL A 3 -44.69 5.42 54.94
CA VAL A 3 -45.54 6.45 54.24
C VAL A 3 -44.98 7.89 54.40
N VAL A 4 -44.72 8.68 53.34
CA VAL A 4 -45.59 9.70 52.68
C VAL A 4 -44.73 10.36 51.56
N VAL A 5 -44.93 10.09 50.25
CA VAL A 5 -45.69 10.85 49.20
C VAL A 5 -45.72 12.38 49.33
N LEU A 6 -45.22 13.14 48.34
CA LEU A 6 -45.98 14.13 47.52
C LEU A 6 -45.10 15.21 46.83
N LEU A 7 -45.39 15.35 45.53
CA LEU A 7 -45.51 16.58 44.73
C LEU A 7 -44.28 17.49 44.53
N SER A 8 -43.91 17.73 43.27
CA SER A 8 -44.52 18.86 42.53
C SER A 8 -44.13 18.87 41.05
N VAL A 9 -45.16 19.04 40.24
CA VAL A 9 -45.15 19.31 38.80
C VAL A 9 -44.62 20.72 38.56
N GLY A 10 -43.72 20.86 37.59
CA GLY A 10 -43.27 22.15 37.06
C GLY A 10 -43.15 22.07 35.55
N ALA A 11 -44.26 22.27 34.86
CA ALA A 11 -44.28 22.52 33.42
C ALA A 11 -43.90 23.98 33.16
N SER A 12 -42.90 24.21 32.31
CA SER A 12 -42.74 25.46 31.58
C SER A 12 -42.46 25.13 30.12
N SER A 13 -43.40 25.58 29.29
CA SER A 13 -43.42 25.48 27.85
C SER A 13 -42.62 26.62 27.20
N VAL A 14 -42.52 26.49 25.87
CA VAL A 14 -42.36 27.54 24.84
C VAL A 14 -40.98 27.59 24.17
N GLY A 15 -40.99 27.37 22.85
CA GLY A 15 -40.09 28.04 21.92
C GLY A 15 -39.80 27.28 20.63
N VAL A 16 -40.73 27.34 19.68
CA VAL A 16 -40.59 26.99 18.25
C VAL A 16 -39.45 27.78 17.60
N LEU A 17 -38.77 27.21 16.59
CA LEU A 17 -38.43 27.80 15.25
C LEU A 17 -37.62 26.73 14.46
N ALA A 18 -38.16 26.19 13.35
CA ALA A 18 -37.75 26.45 11.96
C ALA A 18 -36.23 26.34 11.74
N GLY A 19 -35.65 25.45 10.93
CA GLY A 19 -36.02 24.92 9.62
C GLY A 19 -34.71 24.74 8.83
N CYS A 20 -34.78 24.05 7.69
CA CYS A 20 -33.74 23.88 6.65
C CYS A 20 -32.77 22.68 6.81
N ASP A 21 -33.11 21.65 6.03
CA ASP A 21 -32.28 21.16 4.92
C ASP A 21 -30.86 20.68 5.26
N ARG A 22 -30.70 19.35 5.37
CA ARG A 22 -29.46 18.70 4.91
C ARG A 22 -29.83 17.48 4.07
N SER A 23 -29.68 17.71 2.76
CA SER A 23 -29.57 16.74 1.68
C SER A 23 -28.59 15.60 2.00
N PRO A 24 -28.75 14.44 1.33
CA PRO A 24 -27.98 13.22 1.58
C PRO A 24 -26.50 13.40 1.23
N GLU A 25 -25.63 12.92 2.13
CA GLU A 25 -24.18 12.91 1.95
C GLU A 25 -23.81 12.01 0.76
N GLU A 26 -23.44 12.67 -0.34
CA GLU A 26 -22.85 12.12 -1.55
C GLU A 26 -21.70 11.17 -1.24
N ALA A 27 -21.76 9.98 -1.83
CA ALA A 27 -20.61 9.10 -1.97
C ALA A 27 -19.45 9.87 -2.62
N PRO A 28 -18.19 9.71 -2.18
CA PRO A 28 -17.08 10.35 -2.86
C PRO A 28 -16.93 9.71 -4.25
N ALA A 29 -17.36 10.47 -5.25
CA ALA A 29 -17.01 10.31 -6.63
C ALA A 29 -15.48 10.35 -6.78
N ALA A 30 -14.98 9.41 -7.58
CA ALA A 30 -13.77 9.47 -8.39
C ALA A 30 -12.84 10.67 -8.13
N SER A 31 -11.69 10.42 -7.50
CA SER A 31 -10.51 11.23 -7.74
C SER A 31 -9.99 10.94 -9.15
N ALA A 32 -10.62 11.57 -10.15
CA ALA A 32 -10.02 11.76 -11.45
C ALA A 32 -8.79 12.67 -11.26
N GLY A 33 -7.64 12.04 -11.03
CA GLY A 33 -6.36 12.73 -11.10
C GLY A 33 -6.17 13.22 -12.53
N ALA A 34 -6.41 14.51 -12.74
CA ALA A 34 -6.00 15.23 -13.92
C ALA A 34 -4.46 15.16 -14.00
N GLY A 35 -3.96 14.16 -14.73
CA GLY A 35 -2.54 14.05 -15.03
C GLY A 35 -2.12 15.22 -15.92
N ALA A 36 -1.43 16.18 -15.33
CA ALA A 36 -0.64 17.14 -16.08
C ALA A 36 0.40 16.37 -16.90
N GLY A 37 0.14 16.19 -18.20
CA GLY A 37 1.11 15.84 -19.25
C GLY A 37 2.18 14.81 -18.89
N VAL A 38 1.83 13.73 -18.20
CA VAL A 38 2.77 12.63 -17.99
C VAL A 38 2.77 11.81 -19.27
N ASP A 39 3.81 11.97 -20.08
CA ASP A 39 4.04 11.15 -21.26
C ASP A 39 4.29 9.70 -20.83
N ALA A 40 3.21 8.93 -20.68
CA ALA A 40 3.25 7.54 -20.22
C ALA A 40 4.22 6.68 -21.06
N GLU A 41 4.31 6.96 -22.36
CA GLU A 41 5.21 6.27 -23.28
C GLU A 41 6.67 6.57 -22.97
N LYS A 42 7.01 7.84 -22.72
CA LYS A 42 8.35 8.27 -22.33
C LYS A 42 8.76 7.73 -20.96
N LEU A 43 7.81 7.57 -20.03
CA LEU A 43 8.07 6.91 -18.76
C LEU A 43 8.42 5.43 -18.97
N VAL A 44 7.61 4.70 -19.73
CA VAL A 44 7.88 3.29 -20.03
C VAL A 44 9.23 3.14 -20.75
N GLU A 45 9.51 3.99 -21.73
CA GLU A 45 10.81 4.01 -22.41
C GLU A 45 11.96 4.19 -21.41
N THR A 46 11.83 5.10 -20.45
CA THR A 46 12.85 5.33 -19.41
C THR A 46 13.01 4.12 -18.48
N LEU A 47 11.92 3.42 -18.16
CA LEU A 47 11.93 2.20 -17.34
C LEU A 47 12.56 1.00 -18.04
N GLU A 48 12.49 0.93 -19.37
CA GLU A 48 13.01 -0.20 -20.15
C GLU A 48 14.42 0.05 -20.70
N ARG A 49 14.78 1.30 -20.96
CA ARG A 49 16.07 1.65 -21.55
C ARG A 49 17.23 1.18 -20.68
N GLU A 50 18.22 0.54 -21.29
CA GLU A 50 19.46 0.15 -20.61
C GLU A 50 20.36 1.37 -20.37
N GLY A 51 21.20 1.31 -19.34
CA GLY A 51 22.16 2.39 -19.03
C GLY A 51 21.54 3.70 -18.54
N VAL A 52 20.22 3.77 -18.28
CA VAL A 52 19.62 4.90 -17.55
C VAL A 52 20.23 4.94 -16.14
N ALA A 53 20.64 6.13 -15.69
CA ALA A 53 21.05 6.38 -14.32
C ALA A 53 19.98 5.89 -13.33
N ALA A 54 20.42 5.35 -12.19
CA ALA A 54 19.51 4.77 -11.21
C ALA A 54 18.49 5.80 -10.69
N GLU A 55 18.93 7.04 -10.48
CA GLU A 55 18.13 8.15 -10.00
C GLU A 55 17.00 8.49 -10.98
N ALA A 56 17.32 8.61 -12.27
CA ALA A 56 16.32 8.87 -13.31
C ALA A 56 15.32 7.71 -13.44
N ARG A 57 15.77 6.47 -13.21
CA ARG A 57 14.89 5.31 -13.19
C ARG A 57 13.96 5.32 -11.97
N LEU A 58 14.47 5.62 -10.78
CA LEU A 58 13.68 5.76 -9.55
C LEU A 58 12.61 6.85 -9.70
N GLU A 59 12.97 8.00 -10.28
CA GLU A 59 12.03 9.07 -10.60
C GLU A 59 10.93 8.59 -11.54
N ALA A 60 11.29 7.85 -12.59
CA ALA A 60 10.32 7.27 -13.53
C ALA A 60 9.37 6.27 -12.86
N ILE A 61 9.88 5.44 -11.93
CA ILE A 61 9.06 4.48 -11.16
C ILE A 61 8.03 5.22 -10.31
N HIS A 62 8.47 6.24 -9.56
CA HIS A 62 7.58 7.04 -8.72
C HIS A 62 6.51 7.75 -9.56
N LYS A 63 6.91 8.41 -10.66
CA LYS A 63 5.95 9.05 -11.58
C LYS A 63 4.96 8.06 -12.18
N ALA A 64 5.40 6.87 -12.57
CA ALA A 64 4.51 5.84 -13.11
C ALA A 64 3.45 5.40 -12.09
N ARG A 65 3.85 5.21 -10.82
CA ARG A 65 2.92 4.92 -9.72
C ARG A 65 1.95 6.07 -9.48
N ASP A 66 2.48 7.28 -9.29
CA ASP A 66 1.70 8.46 -8.89
C ASP A 66 0.70 8.86 -9.99
N ALA A 67 1.08 8.72 -11.26
CA ALA A 67 0.21 8.94 -12.42
C ALA A 67 -0.61 7.70 -12.82
N LYS A 68 -0.57 6.61 -12.03
CA LYS A 68 -1.33 5.38 -12.24
C LYS A 68 -1.16 4.78 -13.64
N VAL A 69 0.06 4.76 -14.15
CA VAL A 69 0.39 4.29 -15.51
C VAL A 69 0.40 2.76 -15.56
N ALA A 70 -0.78 2.15 -15.77
CA ALA A 70 -0.91 0.69 -15.85
C ALA A 70 -0.04 0.05 -16.96
N LYS A 71 0.23 0.78 -18.06
CA LYS A 71 1.16 0.35 -19.11
C LYS A 71 2.59 0.10 -18.63
N ALA A 72 2.97 0.64 -17.46
CA ALA A 72 4.29 0.44 -16.87
C ALA A 72 4.44 -0.90 -16.13
N ILE A 73 3.34 -1.62 -15.84
CA ILE A 73 3.38 -2.86 -15.05
C ILE A 73 4.40 -3.88 -15.58
N PRO A 74 4.46 -4.19 -16.90
CA PRO A 74 5.44 -5.15 -17.41
C PRO A 74 6.89 -4.67 -17.23
N ALA A 75 7.15 -3.38 -17.38
CA ALA A 75 8.48 -2.80 -17.17
C ALA A 75 8.87 -2.85 -15.69
N LEU A 76 7.95 -2.49 -14.79
CA LEU A 76 8.16 -2.56 -13.34
C LEU A 76 8.43 -4.01 -12.87
N GLN A 77 7.72 -4.99 -13.42
CA GLN A 77 8.00 -6.41 -13.15
C GLN A 77 9.41 -6.82 -13.58
N LYS A 78 9.90 -6.35 -14.73
CA LYS A 78 11.31 -6.60 -15.15
C LYS A 78 12.29 -5.99 -14.15
N LEU A 79 12.00 -4.80 -13.63
CA LEU A 79 12.87 -4.10 -12.67
C LEU A 79 12.95 -4.77 -11.29
N LEU A 80 12.02 -5.66 -10.94
CA LEU A 80 12.15 -6.54 -9.78
C LEU A 80 13.37 -7.48 -9.87
N LYS A 81 14.02 -7.60 -11.03
CA LYS A 81 15.27 -8.37 -11.23
C LYS A 81 16.52 -7.50 -11.26
N SER A 82 16.39 -6.19 -10.98
CA SER A 82 17.53 -5.27 -10.97
C SER A 82 18.59 -5.69 -9.93
N PRO A 83 19.89 -5.53 -10.23
CA PRO A 83 20.95 -5.68 -9.23
C PRO A 83 20.97 -4.54 -8.20
N ASN A 84 20.23 -3.45 -8.45
CA ASN A 84 20.11 -2.36 -7.49
C ASN A 84 18.90 -2.62 -6.57
N PRO A 85 19.10 -2.89 -5.28
CA PRO A 85 18.01 -3.26 -4.37
C PRO A 85 17.02 -2.09 -4.14
N GLU A 86 17.44 -0.84 -4.28
CA GLU A 86 16.53 0.33 -4.21
C GLU A 86 15.54 0.33 -5.38
N ILE A 87 15.99 -0.01 -6.59
CA ILE A 87 15.11 -0.13 -7.77
C ILE A 87 14.11 -1.28 -7.56
N VAL A 88 14.53 -2.38 -6.93
CA VAL A 88 13.64 -3.51 -6.64
C VAL A 88 12.52 -3.08 -5.70
N VAL A 89 12.83 -2.43 -4.59
CA VAL A 89 11.79 -1.96 -3.64
C VAL A 89 10.88 -0.93 -4.27
N ALA A 90 11.44 0.06 -4.96
CA ALA A 90 10.63 1.09 -5.63
C ALA A 90 9.68 0.47 -6.65
N SER A 91 10.14 -0.53 -7.41
CA SER A 91 9.30 -1.23 -8.39
C SER A 91 8.19 -2.04 -7.73
N ALA A 92 8.48 -2.75 -6.62
CA ALA A 92 7.47 -3.47 -5.86
C ALA A 92 6.42 -2.52 -5.27
N ALA A 93 6.84 -1.39 -4.71
CA ALA A 93 5.94 -0.37 -4.18
C ALA A 93 5.06 0.26 -5.28
N ALA A 94 5.62 0.46 -6.48
CA ALA A 94 4.87 0.94 -7.63
C ALA A 94 3.84 -0.10 -8.11
N LEU A 95 4.21 -1.37 -8.19
CA LEU A 95 3.31 -2.47 -8.56
C LEU A 95 2.15 -2.61 -7.56
N ASN A 96 2.44 -2.56 -6.26
CA ASN A 96 1.41 -2.54 -5.22
C ASN A 96 0.50 -1.31 -5.37
N GLY A 97 1.08 -0.13 -5.56
CA GLY A 97 0.32 1.11 -5.79
C GLY A 97 -0.48 1.13 -7.10
N LEU A 98 -0.22 0.24 -8.04
CA LEU A 98 -0.99 0.06 -9.28
C LEU A 98 -1.99 -1.12 -9.18
N ASP A 99 -2.11 -1.75 -8.02
CA ASP A 99 -2.94 -2.95 -7.80
C ASP A 99 -2.62 -4.10 -8.76
N ALA A 100 -1.35 -4.23 -9.18
CA ALA A 100 -0.88 -5.26 -10.11
C ALA A 100 -0.75 -6.63 -9.40
N ARG A 101 -1.89 -7.25 -9.05
CA ARG A 101 -1.93 -8.52 -8.29
C ARG A 101 -1.26 -9.67 -9.04
N GLU A 102 -1.22 -9.63 -10.36
CA GLU A 102 -0.49 -10.57 -11.21
C GLU A 102 1.04 -10.54 -10.96
N ALA A 103 1.57 -9.48 -10.36
CA ALA A 103 2.98 -9.35 -10.03
C ALA A 103 3.37 -9.95 -8.67
N THR A 104 2.42 -10.44 -7.88
CA THR A 104 2.65 -10.96 -6.52
C THR A 104 3.80 -11.97 -6.50
N GLY A 105 3.76 -13.00 -7.35
CA GLY A 105 4.82 -14.00 -7.44
C GLY A 105 6.21 -13.41 -7.73
N SER A 106 6.30 -12.40 -8.60
CA SER A 106 7.57 -11.72 -8.90
C SER A 106 8.09 -10.90 -7.72
N VAL A 107 7.20 -10.31 -6.91
CA VAL A 107 7.58 -9.59 -5.69
C VAL A 107 8.09 -10.57 -4.63
N LEU A 108 7.44 -11.73 -4.45
CA LEU A 108 7.90 -12.77 -3.52
C LEU A 108 9.26 -13.35 -3.94
N GLU A 109 9.46 -13.58 -5.23
CA GLU A 109 10.75 -14.03 -5.78
C GLU A 109 11.86 -13.00 -5.50
N ALA A 110 11.58 -11.71 -5.71
CA ALA A 110 12.51 -10.63 -5.42
C ALA A 110 12.88 -10.56 -3.93
N ALA A 111 11.92 -10.69 -3.02
CA ALA A 111 12.17 -10.74 -1.59
C ALA A 111 13.05 -11.93 -1.20
N GLY A 112 12.76 -13.13 -1.73
CA GLY A 112 13.59 -14.31 -1.52
C GLY A 112 15.04 -14.12 -2.02
N ARG A 113 15.22 -13.43 -3.15
CA ARG A 113 16.55 -13.11 -3.68
C ARG A 113 17.31 -12.14 -2.78
N LEU A 114 16.71 -11.03 -2.37
CA LEU A 114 17.33 -10.06 -1.47
C LEU A 114 17.77 -10.68 -0.14
N GLY A 115 16.98 -11.62 0.40
CA GLY A 115 17.36 -12.38 1.59
C GLY A 115 18.66 -13.18 1.39
N ARG A 116 18.78 -13.92 0.28
CA ARG A 116 20.00 -14.67 -0.07
C ARG A 116 21.21 -13.77 -0.31
N GLU A 117 20.98 -12.56 -0.82
CA GLU A 117 22.02 -11.57 -1.11
C GLU A 117 22.36 -10.68 0.11
N ASN A 118 21.74 -10.93 1.27
CA ASN A 118 21.92 -10.16 2.51
C ASN A 118 21.50 -8.68 2.42
N HIS A 119 20.59 -8.32 1.50
CA HIS A 119 20.00 -6.98 1.39
C HIS A 119 18.86 -6.80 2.40
N TYR A 120 19.17 -6.94 3.69
CA TYR A 120 18.18 -7.04 4.77
C TYR A 120 17.35 -5.76 4.96
N GLU A 121 17.92 -4.58 4.69
CA GLU A 121 17.20 -3.32 4.76
C GLU A 121 16.05 -3.28 3.74
N GLN A 122 16.34 -3.61 2.48
CA GLN A 122 15.38 -3.64 1.39
C GLN A 122 14.42 -4.82 1.50
N LEU A 123 14.89 -5.97 2.02
CA LEU A 123 14.01 -7.08 2.36
C LEU A 123 12.94 -6.66 3.37
N ARG A 124 13.30 -5.96 4.46
CA ARG A 124 12.31 -5.48 5.44
C ARG A 124 11.24 -4.60 4.80
N GLN A 125 11.65 -3.70 3.89
CA GLN A 125 10.71 -2.85 3.15
C GLN A 125 9.77 -3.68 2.27
N LEU A 126 10.30 -4.70 1.59
CA LEU A 126 9.50 -5.65 0.80
C LEU A 126 8.53 -6.47 1.65
N LEU A 127 8.88 -6.85 2.88
CA LEU A 127 7.94 -7.56 3.76
C LEU A 127 6.69 -6.73 4.06
N PHE A 128 6.84 -5.41 4.27
CA PHE A 128 5.68 -4.53 4.42
C PHE A 128 4.86 -4.44 3.14
N ILE A 129 5.51 -4.28 1.98
CA ILE A 129 4.82 -4.25 0.68
C ILE A 129 4.08 -5.56 0.43
N ILE A 130 4.67 -6.71 0.78
CA ILE A 130 4.03 -8.02 0.67
C ILE A 130 2.81 -8.12 1.60
N GLY A 131 2.90 -7.56 2.81
CA GLY A 131 1.74 -7.42 3.70
C GLY A 131 0.60 -6.61 3.09
N ASP A 132 0.92 -5.48 2.45
CA ASP A 132 -0.06 -4.61 1.78
C ASP A 132 -0.67 -5.28 0.54
N ILE A 133 0.12 -6.07 -0.20
CA ILE A 133 -0.39 -6.93 -1.28
C ILE A 133 -1.35 -7.97 -0.69
N GLY A 134 -0.99 -8.59 0.43
CA GLY A 134 -1.82 -9.56 1.12
C GLY A 134 -2.23 -10.76 0.26
N GLY A 135 -3.31 -11.41 0.67
CA GLY A 135 -3.75 -12.68 0.06
C GLY A 135 -3.00 -13.91 0.58
N PRO A 136 -3.41 -15.11 0.14
CA PRO A 136 -2.91 -16.37 0.69
C PRO A 136 -1.42 -16.62 0.41
N GLU A 137 -0.93 -16.20 -0.77
CA GLU A 137 0.47 -16.36 -1.16
C GLU A 137 1.40 -15.49 -0.30
N ALA A 138 1.05 -14.20 -0.15
CA ALA A 138 1.79 -13.29 0.71
C ALA A 138 1.80 -13.75 2.17
N ARG A 139 0.65 -14.19 2.69
CA ARG A 139 0.53 -14.74 4.04
C ARG A 139 1.45 -15.95 4.22
N THR A 140 1.39 -16.93 3.33
CA THR A 140 2.22 -18.14 3.39
C THR A 140 3.71 -17.78 3.38
N TYR A 141 4.11 -16.84 2.53
CA TYR A 141 5.49 -16.37 2.47
C TYR A 141 5.93 -15.73 3.80
N LEU A 142 5.12 -14.82 4.34
CA LEU A 142 5.41 -14.14 5.60
C LEU A 142 5.46 -15.11 6.78
N GLU A 143 4.58 -16.12 6.83
CA GLU A 143 4.59 -17.18 7.85
C GLU A 143 5.91 -17.96 7.79
N THR A 144 6.33 -18.35 6.59
CA THR A 144 7.62 -19.04 6.37
C THR A 144 8.80 -18.19 6.84
N VAL A 145 8.81 -16.89 6.50
CA VAL A 145 9.88 -15.97 6.90
C VAL A 145 9.88 -15.76 8.41
N ALA A 146 8.71 -15.58 9.03
CA ALA A 146 8.59 -15.37 10.48
C ALA A 146 9.07 -16.58 11.29
N ASP A 147 8.81 -17.79 10.80
CA ASP A 147 9.18 -19.03 11.47
C ASP A 147 10.67 -19.38 11.30
N SER A 148 11.19 -19.28 10.07
CA SER A 148 12.43 -19.96 9.69
C SER A 148 13.58 -19.06 9.20
N HIS A 149 13.40 -17.74 9.02
CA HIS A 149 14.49 -16.91 8.48
C HIS A 149 15.65 -16.75 9.48
N ASP A 150 16.92 -16.88 9.06
CA ASP A 150 18.06 -16.91 10.00
C ASP A 150 18.25 -15.60 10.79
N VAL A 151 18.00 -14.46 10.15
CA VAL A 151 18.15 -13.13 10.74
C VAL A 151 16.95 -12.75 11.63
N PRO A 152 17.13 -12.58 12.96
CA PRO A 152 16.02 -12.31 13.88
C PRO A 152 15.22 -11.03 13.58
N PRO A 153 15.85 -9.89 13.20
CA PRO A 153 15.10 -8.72 12.75
C PRO A 153 14.16 -8.97 11.56
N ILE A 154 14.51 -9.86 10.64
CA ILE A 154 13.66 -10.21 9.49
C ILE A 154 12.48 -11.05 9.94
N ARG A 155 12.70 -12.08 10.78
CA ARG A 155 11.62 -12.88 11.37
C ARG A 155 10.62 -12.01 12.11
N HIS A 156 11.13 -11.13 12.98
CA HIS A 156 10.29 -10.23 13.77
C HIS A 156 9.48 -9.28 12.89
N THR A 157 10.09 -8.72 11.84
CA THR A 157 9.37 -7.87 10.89
C THR A 157 8.23 -8.63 10.20
N ALA A 158 8.47 -9.86 9.72
CA ALA A 158 7.42 -10.67 9.11
C ALA A 158 6.27 -10.99 10.09
N GLY A 159 6.60 -11.30 11.35
CA GLY A 159 5.60 -11.49 12.41
C GLY A 159 4.74 -10.25 12.65
N GLN A 160 5.35 -9.07 12.76
CA GLN A 160 4.63 -7.80 12.90
C GLN A 160 3.70 -7.51 11.72
N VAL A 161 4.11 -7.87 10.49
CA VAL A 161 3.27 -7.69 9.30
C VAL A 161 2.06 -8.63 9.37
N LEU A 162 2.26 -9.90 9.72
CA LEU A 162 1.16 -10.87 9.87
C LEU A 162 0.14 -10.46 10.93
N GLU A 163 0.59 -9.90 12.05
CA GLU A 163 -0.30 -9.38 13.10
C GLU A 163 -1.24 -8.28 12.58
N ARG A 164 -0.79 -7.47 11.61
CA ARG A 164 -1.59 -6.39 11.00
C ARG A 164 -2.55 -6.88 9.91
N MET A 165 -2.35 -8.08 9.38
CA MET A 165 -3.18 -8.66 8.31
C MET A 165 -4.43 -9.38 8.83
N ASN A 166 -4.64 -9.43 10.15
CA ASN A 166 -5.72 -10.16 10.81
C ASN A 166 -6.89 -9.24 11.19
#